data_AF-A0A3D0CEF3-F1
#
_entry.id   AF-A0A3D0CEF3-F1
#
_cell.length_a   1.000
_cell.length_b   1.000
_cell.length_c   1.000
_cell.angle_alpha   90.00
_cell.angle_beta   90.00
_cell.angle_gamma   90.00
#
_symmetry.space_group_name_H-M   'P 1'
#
loop_
_entity.id
_entity.type
_entity.pdbx_description
1 polymer ?
#
loop_
_entity_poly.entity_id
_entity_poly.type
_entity_poly.pdbx_seq_one_letter_code
_entity_poly.pdbx_strand_id
1 'polypeptide(L)' 'MSEINLPKQPSMLDASIPVITLICLLTLAVFYFGDNSSYGPNQIALLIAMGVAI' A
#
# COMPACT_ATOMS: atom_id res chain seq x y z
N MET A 1 -5.91 -37.75 -10.06
CA MET A 1 -5.83 -36.58 -10.96
C MET A 1 -5.38 -35.42 -10.10
N SER A 2 -4.17 -34.90 -10.31
CA SER A 2 -3.70 -33.70 -9.59
C SER A 2 -4.27 -32.47 -10.27
N GLU A 3 -5.19 -31.78 -9.61
CA GLU A 3 -5.74 -30.50 -10.06
C GLU A 3 -4.60 -29.48 -10.20
N ILE A 4 -4.30 -29.10 -11.43
CA ILE A 4 -3.27 -28.09 -11.72
C ILE A 4 -3.85 -26.73 -11.31
N ASN A 5 -3.40 -26.20 -10.17
CA ASN A 5 -3.78 -24.86 -9.74
C ASN A 5 -3.12 -23.83 -10.66
N LEU A 6 -3.91 -23.24 -11.56
CA LEU A 6 -3.44 -22.15 -12.41
C LEU A 6 -3.24 -20.89 -11.55
N PRO A 7 -2.11 -20.15 -11.69
CA PRO A 7 -1.88 -18.94 -10.92
C PRO A 7 -3.01 -17.93 -11.14
N LYS A 8 -3.55 -17.38 -10.04
CA LYS A 8 -4.63 -16.38 -10.08
C LYS A 8 -4.12 -15.13 -10.79
N GLN A 9 -4.87 -14.66 -11.78
CA GLN A 9 -4.54 -13.40 -12.45
C GLN A 9 -4.74 -12.23 -11.48
N PRO A 10 -3.81 -11.26 -11.47
CA PRO A 10 -3.98 -10.05 -10.68
C PRO A 10 -5.20 -9.28 -11.17
N SER A 11 -5.94 -8.73 -10.22
CA SER A 11 -7.19 -8.01 -10.40
C SER A 11 -7.03 -6.54 -10.02
N MET A 12 -7.98 -5.70 -10.42
CA MET A 12 -7.99 -4.29 -9.99
C MET A 12 -8.07 -4.12 -8.47
N LEU A 13 -8.65 -5.09 -7.75
CA LEU A 13 -8.70 -5.07 -6.29
C LEU A 13 -7.32 -5.25 -5.68
N ASP A 14 -6.47 -6.08 -6.29
CA ASP A 14 -5.10 -6.32 -5.81
C ASP A 14 -4.26 -5.04 -5.87
N ALA A 15 -4.46 -4.20 -6.90
CA ALA A 15 -3.83 -2.88 -7.01
C ALA A 15 -4.48 -1.81 -6.10
N SER A 16 -5.77 -1.93 -5.79
CA SER A 16 -6.51 -0.93 -5.00
C SER A 16 -6.11 -0.97 -3.52
N ILE A 17 -5.79 -2.15 -2.99
CA ILE A 17 -5.43 -2.36 -1.59
C ILE A 17 -4.18 -1.55 -1.15
N PRO A 18 -3.02 -1.63 -1.84
CA PRO A 18 -1.86 -0.83 -1.47
C PRO A 18 -2.08 0.66 -1.72
N VAL A 19 -2.88 1.04 -2.72
CA VAL A 19 -3.20 2.46 -3.01
C VAL A 19 -4.04 3.10 -1.91
N ILE A 20 -5.12 2.44 -1.48
CA ILE A 20 -5.96 2.95 -0.38
C ILE A 20 -5.16 3.01 0.91
N THR A 21 -4.35 1.99 1.19
CA THR A 21 -3.44 1.98 2.34
C THR A 21 -2.48 3.17 2.31
N LEU A 22 -1.87 3.45 1.15
CA LEU A 22 -0.97 4.57 0.98
C LEU A 22 -1.67 5.91 1.23
N ILE A 23 -2.86 6.12 0.65
CA ILE A 23 -3.64 7.35 0.85
C ILE A 23 -3.96 7.57 2.33
N CYS A 24 -4.40 6.52 3.04
CA CYS A 24 -4.66 6.60 4.48
C CYS A 24 -3.40 6.97 5.26
N LEU A 25 -2.27 6.30 4.99
CA LEU A 25 -1.01 6.56 5.70
C LEU A 25 -0.46 7.96 5.42
N LEU A 26 -0.53 8.45 4.18
CA LEU A 26 -0.11 9.81 3.84
C LEU A 26 -1.03 10.85 4.49
N THR A 27 -2.34 10.59 4.55
CA THR A 27 -3.28 11.47 5.25
C THR A 27 -2.96 11.55 6.74
N LEU A 28 -2.69 10.40 7.38
CA LEU A 28 -2.26 10.37 8.77
C LEU A 28 -0.91 11.06 8.98
N ALA A 29 0.04 10.88 8.06
CA ALA A 29 1.34 11.54 8.14
C ALA A 29 1.21 13.07 8.10
N VAL A 30 0.38 13.61 7.19
CA VAL A 30 0.11 15.05 7.14
C VAL A 30 -0.66 15.52 8.38
N PHE A 31 -1.63 14.73 8.86
CA PHE A 31 -2.41 15.07 10.05
C PHE A 31 -1.55 15.19 11.32
N TYR A 32 -0.59 14.27 11.52
CA TYR A 32 0.26 14.27 12.72
C TYR A 32 1.53 15.13 12.58
N PHE A 33 2.13 15.20 11.40
CA PHE A 33 3.43 15.82 11.19
C PHE A 33 3.39 17.10 10.34
N GLY A 34 2.23 17.46 9.76
CA GLY A 34 2.08 18.68 8.96
C GLY A 34 3.08 18.74 7.79
N ASP A 35 3.71 19.90 7.61
CA ASP A 35 4.76 20.10 6.60
C ASP A 35 5.97 19.16 6.80
N ASN A 36 6.23 18.72 8.04
CA ASN A 36 7.34 17.82 8.32
C ASN A 36 7.07 16.37 7.88
N SER A 37 5.85 16.04 7.44
CA SER A 37 5.47 14.71 6.95
C SER A 37 6.35 14.22 5.78
N SER A 38 6.91 15.14 4.99
CA SER A 38 7.73 14.82 3.82
C SER A 38 9.16 14.36 4.15
N TYR A 39 9.67 14.62 5.36
CA TYR A 39 11.07 14.31 5.73
C TYR A 39 11.28 12.89 6.30
N GLY A 40 10.23 12.08 6.41
CA GLY A 40 10.34 10.73 6.95
C GLY A 40 9.03 9.95 6.96
N PRO A 41 7.96 10.48 7.59
CA PRO A 41 6.67 9.80 7.67
C PRO A 41 6.14 9.30 6.32
N ASN A 42 6.23 10.11 5.26
CA ASN A 42 5.82 9.71 3.91
C ASN A 42 6.69 8.57 3.34
N GLN A 43 7.98 8.53 3.66
CA GLN A 43 8.87 7.45 3.21
C GLN A 43 8.53 6.12 3.90
N ILE A 44 8.19 6.17 5.20
CA ILE A 44 7.71 5.00 5.94
C ILE A 44 6.36 4.52 5.37
N ALA A 45 5.45 5.44 5.08
CA ALA A 45 4.16 5.13 4.46
C ALA A 45 4.32 4.41 3.11
N LEU A 46 5.26 4.87 2.27
CA LEU A 46 5.57 4.22 0.99
C LEU A 46 6.13 2.80 1.17
N LEU A 47 7.05 2.60 2.11
CA LEU A 47 7.60 1.28 2.41
C LEU A 47 6.52 0.30 2.92
N ILE A 48 5.63 0.76 3.79
CA ILE A 48 4.51 -0.04 4.29
C ILE A 48 3.55 -0.37 3.13
N ALA A 49 3.18 0.61 2.30
CA ALA A 49 2.28 0.38 1.17
C ALA A 49 2.86 -0.63 0.16
N MET A 50 4.17 -0.59 -0.07
CA MET A 50 4.86 -1.56 -0.91
C MET A 50 4.78 -2.98 -0.34
N GLY A 51 4.96 -3.15 0.99
CA GLY A 51 4.87 -4.46 1.64
C GLY A 51 3.45 -5.04 1.72
N VAL A 52 2.43 -4.21 1.55
CA VAL A 52 1.00 -4.60 1.55
C VAL A 52 0.53 -5.08 0.16
N ALA A 53 1.29 -4.81 -0.90
CA ALA A 53 0.95 -5.26 -2.25
C ALA A 53 0.87 -6.81 -2.34
N ILE A 54 -0.07 -7.31 -3.13
CA ILE A 54 -0.45 -8.72 -3.26
C ILE A 54 -0.45 -9.18 -4.71
#